data_AF-A0A067MSU1-F1
#
_entry.id   AF-A0A067MSU1-F1
#
_cell.length_a   1.000
_cell.length_b   1.000
_cell.length_c   1.000
_cell.angle_alpha   90.00
_cell.angle_beta   90.00
_cell.angle_gamma   90.00
#
_symmetry.space_group_name_H-M   'P 1'
#
loop_
_entity.id
_entity.type
_entity.pdbx_description
1 polymer ?
#
loop_
_entity_poly.entity_id
_entity_poly.type
_entity_poly.pdbx_seq_one_letter_code
_entity_poly.pdbx_strand_id
1 'polypeptide(L)'
;MESMDDLDVDQRVLWNLGRIFPMPLLDTVTLRLYGAGADCSGSTPAFANFLELHPNIREIALKCDAVQKLDLLVLTSSSCLCPLLETLRVWVGQRLDEATLMKVVESRTGCVEGGGTKHLRRVVFSLGEHSLLPSESTMAVLGERVALEW
;
A
#
# COMPACT_ATOMS: atom_id res chain seq x y z
N MET A 1 -17.57 20.70 -2.90
CA MET A 1 -16.45 21.57 -3.33
C MET A 1 -15.48 21.56 -2.17
N GLU A 2 -14.64 20.52 -2.12
CA GLU A 2 -13.58 20.43 -1.12
C GLU A 2 -12.61 21.59 -1.37
N SER A 3 -12.23 22.29 -0.30
CA SER A 3 -11.39 23.47 -0.40
C SER A 3 -9.98 23.03 -0.81
N MET A 4 -9.37 23.77 -1.73
CA MET A 4 -8.00 23.50 -2.21
C MET A 4 -6.95 23.56 -1.06
N ASP A 5 -7.33 24.13 0.09
CA ASP A 5 -6.52 24.22 1.30
C ASP A 5 -6.41 22.89 2.06
N ASP A 6 -7.41 22.01 2.00
CA ASP A 6 -7.41 20.75 2.77
C ASP A 6 -6.38 19.73 2.21
N LEU A 7 -6.17 19.72 0.89
CA LEU A 7 -5.20 18.84 0.22
C LEU A 7 -3.73 19.20 0.57
N ASP A 8 -3.45 20.43 0.98
CA ASP A 8 -2.14 20.87 1.47
C ASP A 8 -1.86 20.33 2.88
N VAL A 9 -2.90 20.26 3.73
CA VAL A 9 -2.77 19.79 5.12
C VAL A 9 -2.37 18.32 5.18
N ASP A 10 -3.03 17.45 4.42
CA ASP A 10 -2.73 16.00 4.43
C ASP A 10 -1.29 15.70 3.98
N GLN A 11 -0.82 16.41 2.95
CA GLN A 11 0.55 16.28 2.45
C GLN A 11 1.55 16.74 3.50
N ARG A 12 1.30 17.90 4.12
CA ARG A 12 2.16 18.45 5.17
C ARG A 12 2.19 17.55 6.40
N VAL A 13 1.07 16.95 6.78
CA VAL A 13 1.01 16.01 7.89
C VAL A 13 1.83 14.76 7.58
N LEU A 14 1.62 14.12 6.41
CA LEU A 14 2.39 12.93 6.01
C LEU A 14 3.89 13.21 5.91
N TRP A 15 4.26 14.34 5.32
CA TRP A 15 5.66 14.76 5.18
C TRP A 15 6.36 14.94 6.52
N ASN A 16 5.63 15.46 7.51
CA ASN A 16 6.19 15.76 8.83
C ASN A 16 6.11 14.59 9.81
N LEU A 17 5.18 13.65 9.65
CA LEU A 17 4.90 12.60 10.64
C LEU A 17 6.15 11.81 11.03
N GLY A 18 6.94 11.38 10.04
CA GLY A 18 8.19 10.63 10.26
C GLY A 18 9.41 11.49 10.60
N ARG A 19 9.34 12.80 10.38
CA ARG A 19 10.47 13.73 10.60
C ARG A 19 10.42 14.39 11.97
N ILE A 20 9.23 14.78 12.41
CA ILE A 20 9.00 15.46 13.69
C ILE A 20 8.84 14.42 14.81
N PHE A 21 8.19 13.30 14.52
CA PHE A 21 7.93 12.24 15.49
C PHE A 21 8.64 10.96 15.04
N PRO A 22 9.87 10.69 15.53
CA PRO A 22 10.52 9.41 15.25
C PRO A 22 9.66 8.28 15.79
N MET A 23 9.26 7.34 14.93
CA MET A 23 8.47 6.17 15.30
C MET A 23 9.27 4.90 15.02
N PRO A 24 10.35 4.62 15.79
CA PRO A 24 11.25 3.50 15.50
C PRO A 24 10.59 2.11 15.66
N LEU A 25 9.47 2.06 16.39
CA LEU A 25 8.69 0.84 16.63
C LEU A 25 7.46 0.75 15.73
N LEU A 26 7.31 1.64 14.74
CA LEU A 26 6.19 1.59 13.82
C LEU A 26 6.28 0.35 12.92
N ASP A 27 5.37 -0.58 13.13
CA ASP A 27 5.27 -1.83 12.37
C ASP A 27 4.05 -1.85 11.43
N THR A 28 3.04 -1.01 11.70
CA THR A 28 1.74 -1.06 11.05
C THR A 28 1.28 0.34 10.67
N VAL A 29 0.86 0.51 9.42
CA VAL A 29 0.34 1.79 8.93
C VAL A 29 -0.99 1.58 8.23
N THR A 30 -1.99 2.36 8.61
CA THR A 30 -3.26 2.43 7.88
C THR A 30 -3.38 3.80 7.23
N LEU A 31 -3.44 3.83 5.90
CA LEU A 31 -3.73 5.03 5.13
C LEU A 31 -5.16 4.96 4.60
N ARG A 32 -5.94 6.00 4.86
CA ARG A 32 -7.33 6.13 4.43
C ARG A 32 -7.52 7.52 3.88
N LEU A 33 -7.89 7.60 2.60
CA LEU A 33 -8.12 8.86 1.90
C LEU A 33 -9.57 8.91 1.43
N TYR A 34 -10.24 10.02 1.68
CA TYR A 34 -11.61 10.30 1.25
C TYR A 34 -11.58 11.46 0.25
N GLY A 35 -12.49 11.46 -0.73
CA GLY A 35 -12.70 12.62 -1.60
C GLY A 35 -11.60 12.85 -2.64
N ALA A 36 -10.69 11.90 -2.84
CA ALA A 36 -9.66 12.05 -3.85
C ALA A 36 -10.28 11.84 -5.24
N GLY A 37 -10.70 12.94 -5.87
CA GLY A 37 -10.74 13.02 -7.32
C GLY A 37 -9.39 12.60 -7.93
N ALA A 38 -9.31 12.49 -9.26
CA ALA A 38 -8.13 12.00 -9.98
C ALA A 38 -6.80 12.74 -9.70
N ASP A 39 -6.81 13.81 -8.90
CA ASP A 39 -5.73 14.77 -8.71
C ASP A 39 -5.00 14.71 -7.35
N CYS A 40 -5.17 13.66 -6.54
CA CYS A 40 -4.34 13.44 -5.33
C CYS A 40 -2.89 13.02 -5.66
N SER A 41 -2.27 13.61 -6.68
CA SER A 41 -0.89 13.35 -7.10
C SER A 41 0.12 13.74 -6.01
N GLY A 42 -0.13 14.82 -5.27
CA GLY A 42 0.77 15.33 -4.22
C GLY A 42 0.90 14.45 -2.97
N SER A 43 -0.07 13.56 -2.68
CA SER A 43 0.04 12.63 -1.56
C SER A 43 0.94 11.42 -1.86
N THR A 44 1.23 11.13 -3.14
CA THR A 44 2.13 10.03 -3.52
C THR A 44 3.57 10.26 -3.01
N PRO A 45 4.23 11.40 -3.30
CA PRO A 45 5.60 11.63 -2.81
C PRO A 45 5.68 11.73 -1.29
N ALA A 46 4.69 12.34 -0.64
CA ALA A 46 4.67 12.45 0.82
C ALA A 46 4.57 11.08 1.50
N PHE A 47 3.71 10.19 0.96
CA PHE A 47 3.60 8.84 1.48
C PHE A 47 4.84 7.99 1.17
N ALA A 48 5.42 8.09 -0.03
CA ALA A 48 6.67 7.41 -0.36
C ALA A 48 7.80 7.79 0.62
N ASN A 49 8.01 9.08 0.85
CA ASN A 49 9.00 9.57 1.81
C ASN A 49 8.73 9.09 3.24
N PHE A 50 7.45 9.02 3.63
CA PHE A 50 7.08 8.46 4.92
C PHE A 50 7.47 6.98 5.03
N LEU A 51 7.24 6.18 3.99
CA LEU A 51 7.62 4.76 3.97
C LEU A 51 9.16 4.56 3.96
N GLU A 52 9.91 5.44 3.28
CA GLU A 52 11.38 5.42 3.31
C GLU A 52 11.95 5.59 4.72
N LEU A 53 11.32 6.43 5.53
CA LEU A 53 11.73 6.67 6.92
C LEU A 53 11.41 5.50 7.87
N HIS A 54 10.56 4.56 7.45
CA HIS A 54 10.07 3.46 8.30
C HIS A 54 10.23 2.09 7.60
N PRO A 55 11.48 1.64 7.34
CA PRO A 55 11.72 0.38 6.62
C PRO A 55 11.27 -0.87 7.39
N ASN A 56 10.99 -0.73 8.69
CA ASN A 56 10.56 -1.83 9.58
C ASN A 56 9.06 -2.13 9.51
N ILE A 57 8.28 -1.37 8.73
CA ILE A 57 6.84 -1.63 8.58
C ILE A 57 6.62 -3.03 7.99
N ARG A 58 5.77 -3.80 8.68
CA ARG A 58 5.39 -5.17 8.32
C ARG A 58 3.95 -5.26 7.85
N GLU A 59 3.11 -4.28 8.20
CA GLU A 59 1.72 -4.23 7.74
C GLU A 59 1.35 -2.85 7.18
N ILE A 60 0.77 -2.85 5.98
CA ILE A 60 0.19 -1.66 5.36
C ILE A 60 -1.26 -1.94 5.02
N ALA A 61 -2.16 -1.07 5.47
CA ALA A 61 -3.58 -1.09 5.11
C ALA A 61 -3.92 0.14 4.26
N LEU A 62 -4.35 -0.08 3.02
CA LEU A 62 -4.81 0.95 2.10
C LEU A 62 -6.34 0.91 2.03
N LYS A 63 -6.97 2.00 2.47
CA LYS A 63 -8.43 2.14 2.50
C LYS A 63 -8.91 3.22 1.56
N CYS A 64 -10.09 3.00 0.98
CA CYS A 64 -10.75 3.97 0.10
C CYS A 64 -9.81 4.35 -1.07
N ASP A 65 -9.59 5.64 -1.34
CA ASP A 65 -8.79 6.07 -2.49
C ASP A 65 -7.28 5.82 -2.31
N ALA A 66 -6.83 5.48 -1.10
CA ALA A 66 -5.44 5.13 -0.83
C ALA A 66 -4.97 3.88 -1.61
N VAL A 67 -5.91 3.03 -2.05
CA VAL A 67 -5.62 1.84 -2.87
C VAL A 67 -4.94 2.20 -4.19
N GLN A 68 -5.14 3.41 -4.70
CA GLN A 68 -4.47 3.90 -5.90
C GLN A 68 -2.95 4.09 -5.71
N LYS A 69 -2.44 4.01 -4.47
CA LYS A 69 -1.01 4.11 -4.13
C LYS A 69 -0.31 2.74 -4.07
N LEU A 70 -0.96 1.68 -4.55
CA LEU A 70 -0.38 0.31 -4.55
C LEU A 70 0.94 0.23 -5.33
N ASP A 71 1.08 1.03 -6.39
CA ASP A 71 2.27 1.10 -7.25
C ASP A 71 3.55 1.43 -6.47
N LEU A 72 3.45 2.30 -5.45
CA LEU A 72 4.57 2.62 -4.55
C LEU A 72 5.15 1.40 -3.84
N LEU A 73 4.33 0.35 -3.65
CA LEU A 73 4.75 -0.86 -2.98
C LEU A 73 5.39 -1.85 -3.95
N VAL A 74 5.47 -1.60 -5.26
CA VAL A 74 6.20 -2.49 -6.17
C VAL A 74 7.70 -2.39 -5.89
N LEU A 75 8.35 -3.51 -5.56
CA LEU A 75 9.79 -3.54 -5.39
C LEU A 75 10.49 -3.43 -6.75
N THR A 76 11.40 -2.48 -6.88
CA THR A 76 12.27 -2.31 -8.05
C THR A 76 13.73 -2.24 -7.61
N SER A 77 14.67 -2.28 -8.56
CA SER A 77 16.09 -2.10 -8.25
C SER A 77 16.41 -0.71 -7.68
N SER A 78 15.56 0.29 -7.94
CA SER A 78 15.75 1.67 -7.52
C SER A 78 14.87 2.09 -6.34
N SER A 79 13.84 1.32 -5.99
CA SER A 79 12.92 1.63 -4.89
C SER A 79 12.55 0.36 -4.12
N CYS A 80 12.90 0.34 -2.83
CA CYS A 80 12.65 -0.77 -1.93
C CYS A 80 11.94 -0.27 -0.65
N LEU A 81 10.75 0.30 -0.82
CA LEU A 81 9.95 0.80 0.31
C LEU A 81 9.44 -0.37 1.16
N CYS A 82 9.62 -0.27 2.47
CA CYS A 82 9.19 -1.28 3.45
C CYS A 82 9.58 -2.71 3.03
N PRO A 83 10.88 -3.05 2.99
CA PRO A 83 11.34 -4.38 2.55
C PRO A 83 10.78 -5.52 3.40
N LEU A 84 10.40 -5.25 4.65
CA LEU A 84 9.87 -6.22 5.60
C LEU A 84 8.34 -6.36 5.56
N LEU A 85 7.67 -5.81 4.55
CA LEU A 85 6.21 -5.89 4.43
C LEU A 85 5.75 -7.35 4.33
N GLU A 86 4.97 -7.80 5.31
CA GLU A 86 4.43 -9.15 5.44
C GLU A 86 2.93 -9.22 5.13
N THR A 87 2.20 -8.17 5.49
CA THR A 87 0.74 -8.08 5.32
C THR A 87 0.37 -6.83 4.54
N LEU A 88 -0.36 -7.03 3.44
CA LEU A 88 -0.99 -5.95 2.70
C LEU A 88 -2.51 -6.07 2.86
N ARG A 89 -3.14 -5.08 3.49
CA ARG A 89 -4.60 -4.99 3.54
C ARG A 89 -5.10 -4.02 2.49
N VAL A 90 -6.01 -4.47 1.65
CA VAL A 90 -6.57 -3.66 0.58
C VAL A 90 -8.07 -3.59 0.79
N TRP A 91 -8.58 -2.37 0.89
CA TRP A 91 -10.02 -2.14 0.86
C TRP A 91 -10.52 -2.28 -0.57
N VAL A 92 -11.31 -3.30 -0.84
CA VAL A 92 -11.89 -3.52 -2.15
C VAL A 92 -12.96 -2.45 -2.38
N GLY A 93 -12.73 -1.59 -3.36
CA GLY A 93 -13.66 -0.54 -3.79
C GLY A 93 -13.82 -0.58 -5.30
N GLN A 94 -14.51 0.41 -5.88
CA GLN A 94 -14.85 0.40 -7.32
C GLN A 94 -13.63 0.48 -8.28
N ARG A 95 -12.40 0.63 -7.79
CA ARG A 95 -11.20 0.92 -8.62
C ARG A 95 -9.93 0.21 -8.15
N LEU A 96 -10.03 -1.02 -7.64
CA LEU A 96 -8.83 -1.82 -7.41
C LEU A 96 -8.19 -2.19 -8.75
N ASP A 97 -6.96 -1.73 -8.99
CA ASP A 97 -6.16 -2.18 -10.12
C ASP A 97 -5.54 -3.55 -9.79
N GLU A 98 -6.21 -4.61 -10.22
CA GLU A 98 -5.77 -5.99 -10.04
C GLU A 98 -4.38 -6.23 -10.66
N ALA A 99 -4.06 -5.60 -11.79
CA ALA A 99 -2.77 -5.79 -12.44
C ALA A 99 -1.63 -5.20 -11.60
N THR A 100 -1.86 -4.04 -10.97
CA THR A 100 -0.88 -3.45 -10.05
C THR A 100 -0.78 -4.26 -8.74
N LEU A 101 -1.90 -4.74 -8.18
CA LEU A 101 -1.87 -5.63 -7.02
C LEU A 101 -1.04 -6.89 -7.31
N MET A 102 -1.25 -7.51 -8.47
CA MET A 102 -0.48 -8.66 -8.92
C MET A 102 1.01 -8.31 -8.93
N LYS A 103 1.42 -7.22 -9.60
CA LYS A 103 2.83 -6.75 -9.64
C LYS A 103 3.44 -6.58 -8.25
N VAL A 104 2.71 -5.99 -7.31
CA VAL A 104 3.16 -5.85 -5.91
C VAL A 104 3.45 -7.23 -5.32
N VAL A 105 2.51 -8.16 -5.45
CA VAL A 105 2.65 -9.51 -4.92
C VAL A 105 3.81 -10.24 -5.60
N GLU A 106 3.97 -10.21 -6.92
CA GLU A 106 5.11 -10.86 -7.60
C GLU A 106 6.46 -10.26 -7.18
N SER A 107 6.53 -8.93 -7.07
CA SER A 107 7.76 -8.26 -6.66
C SER A 107 8.14 -8.61 -5.21
N ARG A 108 7.16 -8.92 -4.36
CA ARG A 108 7.31 -9.20 -2.92
C ARG A 108 7.09 -10.66 -2.50
N THR A 109 6.95 -11.57 -3.45
CA THR A 109 6.94 -13.03 -3.21
C THR A 109 8.02 -13.73 -4.04
N GLY A 110 8.70 -14.71 -3.45
CA GLY A 110 9.74 -15.51 -4.10
C GLY A 110 11.14 -15.45 -3.45
N CYS A 111 12.03 -16.33 -3.88
CA CYS A 111 13.43 -16.34 -3.49
C CYS A 111 14.24 -15.38 -4.37
N VAL A 112 15.03 -14.49 -3.77
CA VAL A 112 16.04 -13.73 -4.50
C VAL A 112 17.28 -14.63 -4.65
N GLU A 113 17.78 -14.78 -5.87
CA GLU A 113 19.13 -15.28 -6.15
C GLU A 113 20.14 -14.30 -5.53
N GLY A 114 20.42 -14.45 -4.23
CA GLY A 114 21.20 -13.48 -3.46
C GLY A 114 20.87 -13.42 -1.97
N GLY A 115 19.90 -14.18 -1.49
CA GLY A 115 19.65 -14.36 -0.04
C GLY A 115 18.78 -13.28 0.60
N GLY A 116 18.26 -12.31 -0.16
CA GLY A 116 17.20 -11.41 0.29
C GLY A 116 15.86 -12.13 0.35
N THR A 117 15.18 -12.07 1.51
CA THR A 117 13.85 -12.65 1.67
C THR A 117 12.80 -11.65 1.19
N LYS A 118 11.98 -12.04 0.22
CA LYS A 118 10.74 -11.32 -0.06
C LYS A 118 9.71 -11.74 0.99
N HIS A 119 9.13 -10.77 1.71
CA HIS A 119 8.43 -11.02 2.97
C HIS A 119 6.91 -11.09 2.88
N LEU A 120 6.29 -10.69 1.77
CA LEU A 120 4.84 -10.60 1.71
C LEU A 120 4.25 -12.01 1.79
N ARG A 121 3.46 -12.25 2.82
CA ARG A 121 2.86 -13.55 3.15
C ARG A 121 1.36 -13.53 3.05
N ARG A 122 0.75 -12.35 3.20
CA ARG A 122 -0.69 -12.22 3.35
C ARG A 122 -1.22 -11.00 2.61
N VAL A 123 -2.30 -11.21 1.87
CA VAL A 123 -3.14 -10.15 1.35
C VAL A 123 -4.52 -10.28 1.97
N VAL A 124 -5.00 -9.22 2.60
CA VAL A 124 -6.33 -9.19 3.24
C VAL A 124 -7.23 -8.23 2.49
N PHE A 125 -8.41 -8.70 2.08
CA PHE A 125 -9.39 -7.91 1.35
C PHE A 125 -10.51 -7.47 2.29
N SER A 126 -10.64 -6.16 2.51
CA SER A 126 -11.77 -5.61 3.27
C SER A 126 -12.85 -5.12 2.31
N LEU A 127 -14.10 -5.55 2.51
CA LEU A 127 -15.22 -5.21 1.65
C LEU A 127 -15.83 -3.85 2.02
N GLY A 128 -16.16 -3.05 1.01
CA GLY A 128 -17.01 -1.86 1.14
C GLY A 128 -18.44 -2.10 0.68
N GLU A 129 -19.34 -1.17 1.00
CA GLU A 129 -20.79 -1.29 0.71
C GLU A 129 -21.14 -1.50 -0.78
N HIS A 130 -20.20 -1.27 -1.70
CA HIS A 130 -20.35 -1.46 -3.14
C HIS A 130 -19.11 -2.09 -3.82
N SER A 131 -18.39 -2.95 -3.10
CA SER A 131 -17.14 -3.52 -3.59
C SER A 131 -17.35 -4.67 -4.58
N LEU A 132 -16.69 -4.59 -5.74
CA LEU A 132 -16.52 -5.75 -6.63
C LEU A 132 -15.28 -6.50 -6.20
N LEU A 133 -15.45 -7.78 -5.87
CA LEU A 133 -14.33 -8.67 -5.57
C LEU A 133 -13.33 -8.69 -6.73
N PRO A 134 -12.02 -8.91 -6.45
CA PRO A 134 -11.08 -9.22 -7.50
C PRO A 134 -11.57 -10.43 -8.31
N SER A 135 -11.27 -10.46 -9.59
CA SER A 135 -11.65 -11.59 -10.46
C SER A 135 -11.20 -12.93 -9.88
N GLU A 136 -11.98 -13.98 -10.10
CA GLU A 136 -11.64 -15.33 -9.62
C GLU A 136 -10.26 -15.79 -10.09
N SER A 137 -9.87 -15.42 -11.31
CA SER A 137 -8.53 -15.68 -11.85
C SER A 137 -7.45 -14.98 -11.04
N THR A 138 -7.63 -13.71 -10.69
CA THR A 138 -6.67 -12.96 -9.86
C THR A 138 -6.58 -13.59 -8.47
N MET A 139 -7.72 -13.94 -7.87
CA MET A 139 -7.77 -14.60 -6.57
C MET A 139 -7.05 -15.94 -6.56
N ALA A 140 -7.21 -16.76 -7.61
CA ALA A 140 -6.53 -18.04 -7.73
C ALA A 140 -5.00 -17.85 -7.77
N VAL A 141 -4.50 -16.95 -8.63
CA VAL A 141 -3.05 -16.71 -8.75
C VAL A 141 -2.47 -16.09 -7.47
N LEU A 142 -3.21 -15.20 -6.81
CA LEU A 142 -2.80 -14.65 -5.53
C LEU A 142 -2.71 -15.75 -4.45
N GLY A 143 -3.69 -16.65 -4.40
CA GLY A 143 -3.76 -17.74 -3.42
C GLY A 143 -2.63 -18.77 -3.57
N GLU A 144 -2.05 -18.90 -4.76
CA GLU A 144 -0.84 -19.72 -4.97
C GLU A 144 0.41 -19.11 -4.33
N ARG A 145 0.41 -17.80 -4.03
CA ARG A 145 1.60 -17.06 -3.61
C ARG A 145 1.54 -16.54 -2.18
N VAL A 146 0.36 -16.17 -1.72
CA VAL A 146 0.11 -15.59 -0.39
C VAL A 146 -1.18 -16.14 0.21
N ALA A 147 -1.27 -16.12 1.54
CA ALA A 147 -2.53 -16.37 2.22
C ALA A 147 -3.52 -15.24 1.92
N LEU A 148 -4.76 -15.60 1.58
CA LEU A 148 -5.85 -14.67 1.35
C LEU A 148 -6.83 -14.70 2.51
N GLU A 149 -7.17 -13.52 3.03
CA GLU A 149 -8.16 -13.35 4.10
C GLU A 149 -9.19 -12.29 3.70
N TRP A 150 -10.37 -12.37 4.32
CA TRP A 150 -11.52 -11.50 4.12
C TRP A 150 -11.83 -10.72 5.41
#